data_AF-A0A5V7P8L4-F1
#
_entry.id   AF-A0A5V7P8L4-F1
#
_cell.length_a   1.000
_cell.length_b   1.000
_cell.length_c   1.000
_cell.angle_alpha   90.00
_cell.angle_beta   90.00
_cell.angle_gamma   90.00
#
_symmetry.space_group_name_H-M   'P 1'
#
loop_
_entity.id
_entity.type
_entity.pdbx_description
1 polymer ?
#
loop_
_entity_poly.entity_id
_entity_poly.type
_entity_poly.pdbx_seq_one_letter_code
_entity_poly.pdbx_strand_id
1 'polypeptide(L)' 'MSGVTFTCPDCGHPLTSHNNPVIKGIHDFEGTICTRCGRIINKNDIAEQARDYAEKLVRSMFGKPH' A
#
# COMPACT_ATOMS: atom_id res chain seq x y z
N MET A 1 -3.45 6.35 15.18
CA MET A 1 -2.71 6.72 13.95
C MET A 1 -3.32 5.94 12.81
N SER A 2 -3.98 6.60 11.85
CA SER A 2 -4.52 5.93 10.67
C SER A 2 -3.37 5.61 9.72
N GLY A 3 -2.77 4.43 9.88
CA GLY A 3 -1.71 3.94 8.99
C GLY A 3 -2.28 3.51 7.65
N VAL A 4 -1.53 3.74 6.56
CA VAL A 4 -1.89 3.22 5.23
C VAL A 4 -1.56 1.73 5.20
N THR A 5 -2.56 0.90 4.94
CA THR A 5 -2.36 -0.54 4.70
C THR A 5 -2.10 -0.79 3.23
N PHE A 6 -0.92 -1.31 2.91
CA PHE A 6 -0.59 -1.75 1.55
C PHE A 6 -1.06 -3.19 1.32
N THR A 7 -1.54 -3.46 0.12
CA THR A 7 -2.11 -4.75 -0.29
C THR A 7 -1.46 -5.23 -1.58
N CYS A 8 -1.50 -6.55 -1.81
CA CYS A 8 -1.09 -7.13 -3.08
C CYS A 8 -2.10 -6.72 -4.16
N PRO A 9 -1.66 -6.18 -5.32
CA PRO A 9 -2.60 -5.71 -6.33
C PRO A 9 -3.38 -6.86 -6.99
N ASP A 10 -2.81 -8.07 -7.03
CA ASP A 10 -3.46 -9.22 -7.68
C ASP A 10 -4.50 -9.90 -6.79
N CYS A 11 -4.18 -10.09 -5.50
CA CYS A 11 -5.00 -10.91 -4.62
C CYS A 11 -5.60 -10.14 -3.44
N GLY A 12 -5.33 -8.83 -3.33
CA GLY A 12 -5.82 -7.95 -2.27
C GLY A 12 -5.29 -8.27 -0.88
N HIS A 13 -4.35 -9.23 -0.75
CA HIS A 13 -3.83 -9.63 0.56
C HIS A 13 -2.97 -8.53 1.17
N PRO A 14 -3.14 -8.18 2.47
CA PRO A 14 -2.29 -7.21 3.14
C PRO A 14 -0.81 -7.59 3.06
N LEU A 15 0.02 -6.63 2.69
CA LEU A 15 1.48 -6.79 2.64
C LEU A 15 2.13 -6.50 4.00
N THR A 16 1.41 -5.86 4.91
CA THR A 16 1.83 -5.66 6.30
C THR A 16 1.60 -6.95 7.09
N SER A 17 2.62 -7.81 7.16
CA SER A 17 2.65 -8.88 8.15
C SER A 17 2.86 -8.25 9.53
N HIS A 18 2.00 -8.59 10.50
CA HIS A 18 2.04 -8.13 11.90
C HIS A 18 3.40 -8.32 12.60
N ASN A 19 4.33 -9.07 12.00
CA ASN A 19 5.62 -9.45 12.58
C ASN A 19 6.84 -8.80 11.92
N ASN A 20 6.70 -7.88 10.96
CA ASN A 20 7.88 -7.22 10.36
C ASN A 20 8.18 -5.90 11.10
N PRO A 21 9.25 -5.80 11.92
CA PRO A 21 9.30 -4.77 12.96
C PRO A 21 9.43 -3.34 12.44
N VAL A 22 9.96 -3.10 11.25
CA VAL A 22 10.01 -1.74 10.71
C VAL A 22 10.06 -1.77 9.19
N ILE A 23 8.89 -1.65 8.55
CA ILE A 23 8.85 -1.20 7.15
C ILE A 23 9.03 0.31 7.21
N LYS A 24 10.22 0.80 6.85
CA LYS A 24 10.59 2.22 6.94
C LYS A 24 10.27 2.97 5.65
N GLY A 25 10.16 2.27 4.52
CA GLY A 25 9.83 2.91 3.25
C GLY A 25 9.50 1.94 2.12
N ILE A 26 9.16 2.52 0.96
CA ILE A 26 8.74 1.78 -0.24
C ILE A 26 9.85 0.82 -0.74
N HIS A 27 11.11 1.16 -0.50
CA HIS A 27 12.26 0.32 -0.86
C HIS A 27 12.27 -1.03 -0.15
N ASP A 28 11.69 -1.12 1.05
CA ASP A 28 11.68 -2.38 1.82
C ASP A 28 10.69 -3.41 1.23
N PHE A 29 9.78 -2.99 0.33
CA PHE A 29 8.82 -3.88 -0.35
C PHE A 29 9.32 -4.41 -1.69
N GLU A 30 10.38 -3.83 -2.25
CA GLU A 30 10.87 -4.18 -3.57
C GLU A 30 11.40 -5.62 -3.60
N GLY A 31 10.82 -6.46 -4.46
CA GLY A 31 11.17 -7.89 -4.55
C GLY A 31 10.49 -8.76 -3.49
N THR A 32 9.59 -8.21 -2.66
CA THR A 32 8.82 -9.01 -1.70
C THR A 32 7.84 -9.90 -2.45
N ILE A 33 7.77 -11.17 -2.09
CA ILE A 33 6.80 -12.11 -2.67
C ILE A 33 5.53 -12.10 -1.82
N CYS A 34 4.39 -11.91 -2.46
CA CYS A 34 3.09 -12.06 -1.82
C CYS A 34 2.93 -13.51 -1.34
N THR A 35 2.76 -13.68 -0.03
CA THR A 35 2.61 -15.01 0.60
C THR A 35 1.35 -15.76 0.19
N ARG A 36 0.37 -15.07 -0.41
CA ARG A 36 -0.91 -15.68 -0.84
C ARG A 36 -0.91 -16.11 -2.30
N CYS A 37 -0.45 -15.27 -3.22
CA CYS A 37 -0.53 -15.55 -4.66
C CYS A 37 0.83 -15.75 -5.34
N GLY A 38 1.94 -15.56 -4.62
CA GLY A 38 3.29 -15.72 -5.17
C GLY A 38 3.75 -14.59 -6.09
N ARG A 39 2.93 -13.54 -6.29
CA ARG A 39 3.32 -12.37 -7.08
C ARG A 39 4.47 -11.63 -6.41
N ILE A 40 5.45 -11.22 -7.21
CA ILE A 40 6.52 -10.31 -6.80
C ILE A 40 5.97 -8.89 -6.75
N ILE A 41 6.13 -8.24 -5.61
CA ILE A 41 5.75 -6.85 -5.36
C ILE A 41 6.92 -5.95 -5.74
N ASN A 42 6.62 -4.95 -6.56
CA ASN A 42 7.58 -3.95 -6.97
C ASN A 42 7.28 -2.59 -6.33
N LYS A 43 8.27 -1.70 -6.35
CA LYS A 43 8.11 -0.31 -5.89
C LYS A 43 6.90 0.40 -6.51
N ASN A 44 6.62 0.15 -7.79
CA ASN A 44 5.50 0.77 -8.51
C ASN A 44 4.14 0.37 -7.93
N ASP A 45 3.99 -0.88 -7.47
CA ASP A 45 2.74 -1.39 -6.89
C ASP A 45 2.38 -0.66 -5.59
N ILE A 46 3.40 -0.31 -4.81
CA ILE A 46 3.25 0.44 -3.57
C ILE A 46 3.06 1.94 -3.85
N ALA A 47 3.80 2.48 -4.81
CA ALA A 47 3.72 3.90 -5.19
C ALA A 47 2.37 4.26 -5.81
N GLU A 48 1.75 3.35 -6.56
CA GLU A 48 0.38 3.52 -7.06
C GLU A 48 -0.63 3.55 -5.91
N GLN A 49 -0.56 2.60 -4.98
CA GLN A 49 -1.44 2.58 -3.81
C GLN A 49 -1.30 3.85 -2.94
N ALA A 50 -0.07 4.35 -2.77
CA ALA A 50 0.17 5.59 -2.03
C ALA A 50 -0.46 6.80 -2.73
N ARG A 51 -0.38 6.87 -4.08
CA ARG A 51 -1.02 7.93 -4.88
C ARG A 51 -2.54 7.86 -4.78
N ASP A 52 -3.13 6.68 -4.93
CA ASP A 52 -4.57 6.48 -4.79
C ASP A 52 -5.08 6.88 -3.41
N TYR A 53 -4.34 6.54 -2.36
CA TYR A 53 -4.67 6.94 -1.00
C TYR A 53 -4.60 8.46 -0.83
N ALA A 54 -3.54 9.10 -1.34
CA ALA A 54 -3.38 10.54 -1.29
C ALA A 54 -4.50 11.27 -2.08
N GLU A 55 -4.87 10.78 -3.26
CA GLU A 55 -5.96 11.33 -4.05
C GLU A 55 -7.29 11.24 -3.30
N LYS A 56 -7.61 10.07 -2.72
CA LYS A 56 -8.80 9.88 -1.90
C LYS A 56 -8.81 10.81 -0.68
N LEU A 57 -7.66 11.01 -0.04
CA LEU A 57 -7.52 11.91 1.09
C LEU A 57 -7.78 13.37 0.67
N VAL A 58 -7.11 13.84 -0.38
CA VAL A 58 -7.30 15.19 -0.94
C VAL A 58 -8.76 15.39 -1.34
N ARG A 59 -9.37 14.42 -2.03
CA ARG A 59 -10.80 14.45 -2.37
C ARG A 59 -11.70 14.45 -1.14
N SER A 60 -11.35 13.75 -0.07
CA SER A 60 -12.14 13.80 1.18
C SER A 60 -12.04 15.16 1.89
N MET A 61 -10.89 15.84 1.78
CA MET A 61 -10.64 17.14 2.39
C MET A 61 -11.28 18.29 1.61
N PHE A 62 -11.32 18.19 0.27
CA PHE A 62 -11.73 19.30 -0.60
C PHE A 62 -12.91 18.98 -1.54
N GLY A 63 -13.37 17.73 -1.60
CA GLY A 63 -14.34 17.22 -2.58
C GLY A 63 -15.81 17.23 -2.14
N LYS A 64 -16.21 18.12 -1.23
CA LYS A 64 -17.62 18.48 -1.07
C LYS A 64 -17.83 20.00 -1.08
N PRO A 65 -18.08 20.61 -2.24
CA PRO A 65 -19.11 21.62 -2.31
C PRO A 65 -20.49 20.93 -2.22
N HIS A 66 -21.40 21.61 -1.53
CA HIS A 66 -22.78 21.24 -1.15
C HIS A 66 -23.59 20.41 -2.15
#